data_AF-A0A965XV88-F1
#
_entry.id   AF-A0A965XV88-F1
#
_cell.length_a   1.000
_cell.length_b   1.000
_cell.length_c   1.000
_cell.angle_alpha   90.00
_cell.angle_beta   90.00
_cell.angle_gamma   90.00
#
_symmetry.space_group_name_H-M   'P 1'
#
loop_
_entity.id
_entity.type
_entity.pdbx_description
1 polymer ?
#
loop_
_entity_poly.entity_id
_entity_poly.type
_entity_poly.pdbx_seq_one_letter_code
_entity_poly.pdbx_strand_id
1 'polypeptide(L)'
;MSKDLKYLKLLSKSFPTISDATTEIINLEAILNLPKGTEHYLTDIHGEHEAFRHVLKNASGVIRKKVEMIFGHTLRENEKRELCTLIYYPKEKLRIIKEREGKEIDDWYKMVLVQIMKVCSNVSSKYTRSKVRKALPPEFSYIIQELLHESLAEPNKHDYISAIISTIVSTGRADNFIIAICNLIQRLTIDSLHIIGDIYDRGPGAHIILDLLCDYHNFDIQWGNHDLVWMGAASGSEACMANVIRISLRYANLATLEEGYGINLMPLATFAMEHYKDDDCKLFNPKANEDEPVKSKHIRMIAQMHKAISIIQFKLEGAVISRNKEFEMEGRNLLHLIDYKKGTISLNGKEYELKDKNFPTIDPANPYKLTEEEQETVNTLMHYFLSSEKLQKHM
;
A
#
# COMPACT_ATOMS: atom_id res chain seq x y z
N MET A 1 -29.77 -26.93 21.65
CA MET A 1 -29.77 -26.94 23.13
C MET A 1 -28.38 -27.04 23.76
N SER A 2 -27.60 -28.11 23.56
CA SER A 2 -26.24 -28.25 24.19
C SER A 2 -25.21 -27.21 23.69
N LYS A 3 -25.17 -26.93 22.37
CA LYS A 3 -24.30 -25.87 21.79
C LYS A 3 -24.66 -24.47 22.31
N ASP A 4 -25.96 -24.19 22.43
CA ASP A 4 -26.46 -22.89 22.90
C ASP A 4 -26.11 -22.64 24.37
N LEU A 5 -26.13 -23.69 25.20
CA LEU A 5 -25.76 -23.56 26.62
C LEU A 5 -24.28 -23.22 26.80
N LYS A 6 -23.39 -23.77 25.96
CA LYS A 6 -21.95 -23.44 25.97
C LYS A 6 -21.72 -21.98 25.56
N TYR A 7 -22.46 -21.51 24.55
CA TYR A 7 -22.39 -20.13 24.08
C TYR A 7 -22.95 -19.14 25.13
N LEU A 8 -24.11 -19.45 25.72
CA LEU A 8 -24.73 -18.65 26.79
C LEU A 8 -23.85 -18.59 28.05
N LYS A 9 -23.17 -19.68 28.43
CA LYS A 9 -22.18 -19.67 29.52
C LYS A 9 -20.94 -18.83 29.23
N LEU A 10 -20.58 -18.65 27.96
CA LEU A 10 -19.50 -17.73 27.57
C LEU A 10 -20.00 -16.29 27.65
N LEU A 11 -21.19 -16.01 27.10
CA LEU A 11 -21.81 -14.69 27.15
C LEU A 11 -22.06 -14.22 28.58
N SER A 12 -22.44 -15.11 29.50
CA SER A 12 -22.66 -14.75 30.92
C SER A 12 -21.39 -14.28 31.64
N LYS A 13 -20.19 -14.49 31.06
CA LYS A 13 -18.94 -13.89 31.57
C LYS A 13 -18.82 -12.41 31.21
N SER A 14 -19.34 -12.02 30.04
CA SER A 14 -19.32 -10.64 29.54
C SER A 14 -20.56 -9.85 29.97
N PHE A 15 -21.71 -10.53 30.11
CA PHE A 15 -23.00 -9.95 30.48
C PHE A 15 -23.59 -10.75 31.67
N PRO A 16 -23.07 -10.55 32.89
CA PRO A 16 -23.43 -11.36 34.05
C PRO A 16 -24.85 -11.11 34.55
N THR A 17 -25.44 -9.94 34.26
CA THR A 17 -26.80 -9.59 34.67
C THR A 17 -27.75 -9.38 33.49
N ILE A 18 -29.06 -9.49 33.74
CA ILE A 18 -30.09 -9.13 32.77
C ILE A 18 -29.93 -7.68 32.31
N SER A 19 -29.52 -6.78 33.21
CA SER A 19 -29.29 -5.36 32.89
C SER A 19 -28.14 -5.18 31.91
N ASP A 20 -27.02 -5.89 32.10
CA ASP A 20 -25.86 -5.80 31.21
C ASP A 20 -26.22 -6.30 29.81
N ALA A 21 -26.88 -7.46 29.73
CA ALA A 21 -27.31 -8.04 28.46
C ALA A 21 -28.32 -7.13 27.75
N THR A 22 -29.31 -6.61 28.48
CA THR A 22 -30.35 -5.72 27.91
C THR A 22 -29.74 -4.41 27.41
N THR A 23 -28.81 -3.82 28.17
CA THR A 23 -28.11 -2.58 27.78
C THR A 23 -27.32 -2.78 26.48
N GLU A 24 -26.59 -3.90 26.36
CA GLU A 24 -25.83 -4.19 25.16
C GLU A 24 -26.73 -4.50 23.96
N ILE A 25 -27.85 -5.21 24.16
CA ILE A 25 -28.84 -5.43 23.09
C ILE A 25 -29.38 -4.09 22.57
N ILE A 26 -29.78 -3.18 23.46
CA ILE A 26 -30.26 -1.84 23.08
C ILE A 26 -29.18 -1.08 22.27
N ASN A 27 -27.94 -1.14 22.74
CA ASN A 27 -26.81 -0.48 22.07
C ASN A 27 -26.55 -1.07 20.67
N LEU A 28 -26.49 -2.40 20.53
CA LEU A 28 -26.25 -3.07 19.26
C LEU A 28 -27.41 -2.89 18.27
N GLU A 29 -28.66 -2.98 18.73
CA GLU A 29 -29.86 -2.68 17.92
C GLU A 29 -29.83 -1.23 17.40
N ALA A 30 -29.47 -0.27 18.25
CA ALA A 30 -29.33 1.13 17.82
C ALA A 30 -28.23 1.30 16.76
N ILE A 31 -27.11 0.57 16.89
CA ILE A 31 -26.01 0.60 15.91
C ILE A 31 -26.43 -0.05 14.58
N LEU A 32 -27.17 -1.15 14.60
CA LEU A 32 -27.64 -1.84 13.39
C LEU A 32 -28.61 -0.98 12.56
N ASN A 33 -29.25 0.00 13.18
CA ASN A 33 -30.12 0.98 12.50
C ASN A 33 -29.36 2.16 11.88
N LEU A 34 -28.03 2.27 12.06
CA LEU A 34 -27.22 3.26 11.36
C LEU A 34 -26.91 2.83 9.92
N PRO A 35 -26.73 3.78 8.99
CA PRO A 35 -26.26 3.46 7.65
C PRO A 35 -24.93 2.72 7.70
N LYS A 36 -24.75 1.73 6.81
CA LYS A 36 -23.48 1.00 6.71
C LYS A 36 -22.31 1.94 6.42
N GLY A 37 -21.18 1.68 7.06
CA GLY A 37 -19.89 2.31 6.76
C GLY A 37 -19.49 2.11 5.30
N THR A 38 -18.57 2.95 4.80
CA THR A 38 -18.04 2.79 3.45
C THR A 38 -16.97 1.71 3.48
N GLU A 39 -17.18 0.62 2.75
CA GLU A 39 -16.14 -0.39 2.47
C GLU A 39 -15.40 0.02 1.20
N HIS A 40 -14.07 0.09 1.25
CA HIS A 40 -13.25 0.51 0.11
C HIS A 40 -12.33 -0.62 -0.32
N TYR A 41 -12.54 -1.16 -1.51
CA TYR A 41 -11.75 -2.26 -2.07
C TYR A 41 -10.69 -1.71 -3.03
N LEU A 42 -9.43 -2.09 -2.84
CA LEU A 42 -8.31 -1.77 -3.73
C LEU A 42 -7.60 -3.05 -4.17
N THR A 43 -7.22 -3.12 -5.44
CA THR A 43 -6.52 -4.24 -6.09
C THR A 43 -5.38 -3.68 -6.92
N ASP A 44 -4.41 -4.55 -7.27
CA ASP A 44 -3.33 -4.24 -8.22
C ASP A 44 -2.52 -2.99 -7.84
N ILE A 45 -2.17 -2.86 -6.54
CA ILE A 45 -1.48 -1.66 -6.03
C ILE A 45 -0.07 -1.57 -6.61
N HIS A 46 0.66 -2.68 -6.67
CA HIS A 46 1.96 -2.82 -7.32
C HIS A 46 2.94 -1.69 -7.01
N GLY A 47 3.09 -1.34 -5.73
CA GLY A 47 4.04 -0.32 -5.29
C GLY A 47 3.74 1.12 -5.75
N GLU A 48 2.60 1.37 -6.40
CA GLU A 48 2.16 2.69 -6.88
C GLU A 48 1.65 3.57 -5.73
N HIS A 49 2.57 3.96 -4.86
CA HIS A 49 2.27 4.59 -3.58
C HIS A 49 1.63 5.98 -3.71
N GLU A 50 1.91 6.73 -4.77
CA GLU A 50 1.29 8.05 -5.00
C GLU A 50 -0.19 7.90 -5.36
N ALA A 51 -0.50 6.99 -6.29
CA ALA A 51 -1.86 6.66 -6.68
C ALA A 51 -2.64 6.10 -5.47
N PHE A 52 -2.02 5.18 -4.72
CA PHE A 52 -2.60 4.64 -3.49
C PHE A 52 -2.95 5.73 -2.47
N ARG A 53 -1.99 6.63 -2.16
CA ARG A 53 -2.23 7.77 -1.26
C ARG A 53 -3.34 8.69 -1.79
N HIS A 54 -3.38 8.96 -3.09
CA HIS A 54 -4.41 9.79 -3.71
C HIS A 54 -5.81 9.17 -3.55
N VAL A 55 -5.93 7.87 -3.79
CA VAL A 55 -7.19 7.12 -3.65
C VAL A 55 -7.70 7.11 -2.21
N LEU A 56 -6.81 6.98 -1.21
CA LEU A 56 -7.19 7.11 0.20
C LEU A 56 -7.66 8.53 0.54
N LYS A 57 -6.94 9.55 0.05
CA LYS A 57 -7.25 10.97 0.32
C LYS A 57 -8.56 11.42 -0.32
N ASN A 58 -8.90 10.91 -1.51
CA ASN A 58 -10.13 11.27 -2.22
C ASN A 58 -11.30 10.30 -1.94
N ALA A 59 -11.03 9.18 -1.27
CA ALA A 59 -11.93 8.06 -1.02
C ALA A 59 -12.67 7.59 -2.28
N SER A 60 -11.93 7.37 -3.37
CA SER A 60 -12.45 7.04 -4.71
C SER A 60 -13.58 7.97 -5.17
N GLY A 61 -13.44 9.26 -4.88
CA GLY A 61 -14.40 10.30 -5.26
C GLY A 61 -15.64 10.40 -4.38
N VAL A 62 -15.75 9.62 -3.29
CA VAL A 62 -16.86 9.72 -2.33
C VAL A 62 -16.92 11.12 -1.71
N ILE A 63 -15.77 11.72 -1.39
CA ILE A 63 -15.72 13.08 -0.84
C ILE A 63 -16.31 14.08 -1.84
N ARG A 64 -15.96 13.99 -3.13
CA ARG A 64 -16.55 14.83 -4.17
C ARG A 64 -18.07 14.69 -4.24
N LYS A 65 -18.59 13.46 -4.16
CA LYS A 65 -20.04 13.21 -4.12
C LYS A 65 -20.71 13.87 -2.90
N LYS A 66 -20.04 13.86 -1.73
CA LYS A 66 -20.54 14.53 -0.52
C LYS A 66 -20.53 16.04 -0.64
N VAL A 67 -19.46 16.62 -1.19
CA VAL A 67 -19.40 18.06 -1.48
C VAL A 67 -20.51 18.46 -2.46
N GLU A 68 -20.74 17.68 -3.52
CA GLU A 68 -21.82 17.90 -4.48
C GLU A 68 -23.20 17.86 -3.82
N MET A 69 -23.45 16.86 -2.97
CA MET A 69 -24.72 16.70 -2.27
C MET A 69 -25.03 17.86 -1.33
N ILE A 70 -24.01 18.44 -0.68
CA ILE A 70 -24.17 19.53 0.30
C ILE A 70 -24.24 20.90 -0.38
N PHE A 71 -23.45 21.11 -1.44
CA PHE A 71 -23.21 22.44 -2.02
C PHE A 71 -23.59 22.55 -3.50
N GLY A 72 -24.20 21.55 -4.11
CA GLY A 72 -24.49 21.51 -5.55
C GLY A 72 -25.27 22.70 -6.09
N HIS A 73 -26.12 23.31 -5.25
CA HIS A 73 -26.90 24.51 -5.59
C HIS A 73 -26.34 25.82 -5.00
N THR A 74 -25.30 25.75 -4.18
CA THR A 74 -24.78 26.88 -3.40
C THR A 74 -23.41 27.33 -3.90
N LEU A 75 -22.58 26.40 -4.39
CA LEU A 75 -21.22 26.66 -4.86
C LEU A 75 -21.07 26.32 -6.34
N ARG A 76 -20.24 27.09 -7.05
CA ARG A 76 -19.84 26.82 -8.43
C ARG A 76 -18.91 25.61 -8.50
N GLU A 77 -18.79 24.99 -9.67
CA GLU A 77 -17.90 23.84 -9.89
C GLU A 77 -16.44 24.09 -9.46
N ASN A 78 -15.91 25.29 -9.73
CA ASN A 78 -14.56 25.64 -9.34
C ASN A 78 -14.37 25.69 -7.82
N GLU A 79 -15.35 26.21 -7.09
CA GLU A 79 -15.33 26.28 -5.62
C GLU A 79 -15.45 24.88 -5.02
N LYS A 80 -16.34 24.04 -5.56
CA LYS A 80 -16.45 22.63 -5.15
C LYS A 80 -15.16 21.86 -5.37
N ARG A 81 -14.50 22.07 -6.52
CA ARG A 81 -13.19 21.46 -6.82
C ARG A 81 -12.11 21.96 -5.86
N GLU A 82 -12.08 23.24 -5.57
CA GLU A 82 -11.12 23.82 -4.62
C GLU A 82 -11.31 23.28 -3.20
N LEU A 83 -12.56 23.15 -2.73
CA LEU A 83 -12.89 22.53 -1.46
C LEU A 83 -12.47 21.05 -1.42
N CYS A 84 -12.71 20.29 -2.49
CA CYS A 84 -12.24 18.91 -2.60
C CYS A 84 -10.72 18.82 -2.51
N THR A 85 -9.99 19.64 -3.28
CA THR A 85 -8.52 19.65 -3.25
C THR A 85 -7.98 20.03 -1.87
N LEU A 86 -8.63 20.98 -1.18
CA LEU A 86 -8.28 21.32 0.21
C LEU A 86 -8.47 20.12 1.14
N ILE A 87 -9.59 19.40 1.02
CA ILE A 87 -9.82 18.19 1.82
C ILE A 87 -8.77 17.12 1.51
N TYR A 88 -8.37 16.93 0.25
CA TYR A 88 -7.40 15.90 -0.13
C TYR A 88 -5.96 16.22 0.31
N TYR A 89 -5.55 17.48 0.15
CA TYR A 89 -4.17 17.94 0.37
C TYR A 89 -4.17 19.25 1.17
N PRO A 90 -4.59 19.21 2.44
CA PRO A 90 -4.84 20.44 3.21
C PRO A 90 -3.58 21.27 3.41
N LYS A 91 -2.43 20.63 3.66
CA LYS A 91 -1.16 21.34 3.90
C LYS A 91 -0.68 22.06 2.64
N GLU A 92 -0.65 21.36 1.52
CA GLU A 92 -0.19 21.85 0.24
C GLU A 92 -1.13 22.94 -0.28
N LYS A 93 -2.44 22.70 -0.20
CA LYS A 93 -3.44 23.66 -0.67
C LYS A 93 -3.48 24.93 0.19
N LEU A 94 -3.33 24.84 1.51
CA LEU A 94 -3.26 26.01 2.39
C LEU A 94 -2.09 26.94 2.04
N ARG A 95 -0.92 26.40 1.67
CA ARG A 95 0.23 27.22 1.24
C ARG A 95 -0.12 28.09 0.03
N ILE A 96 -0.72 27.47 -0.99
CA ILE A 96 -1.15 28.16 -2.22
C ILE A 96 -2.21 29.23 -1.92
N ILE A 97 -3.16 28.91 -1.03
CA ILE A 97 -4.25 29.85 -0.68
C ILE A 97 -3.70 31.06 0.09
N LYS A 98 -2.77 30.86 1.03
CA LYS A 98 -2.14 31.97 1.76
C LYS A 98 -1.43 32.95 0.84
N GLU A 99 -0.72 32.44 -0.16
CA GLU A 99 -0.07 33.26 -1.18
C GLU A 99 -1.09 34.05 -2.02
N ARG A 100 -2.27 33.47 -2.28
CA ARG A 100 -3.34 34.09 -3.06
C ARG A 100 -4.15 35.14 -2.29
N GLU A 101 -4.65 34.80 -1.09
CA GLU A 101 -5.57 35.64 -0.32
C GLU A 101 -4.84 36.77 0.44
N GLY A 102 -3.57 36.55 0.82
CA GLY A 102 -2.75 37.55 1.50
C GLY A 102 -3.41 38.09 2.79
N LYS A 103 -3.89 39.34 2.74
CA LYS A 103 -4.46 40.04 3.90
C LYS A 103 -5.91 39.64 4.21
N GLU A 104 -6.63 39.03 3.28
CA GLU A 104 -8.05 38.64 3.44
C GLU A 104 -8.20 37.17 3.92
N ILE A 105 -7.10 36.55 4.34
CA ILE A 105 -7.06 35.13 4.73
C ILE A 105 -7.99 34.81 5.91
N ASP A 106 -8.23 35.74 6.82
CA ASP A 106 -9.08 35.53 8.00
C ASP A 106 -10.55 35.29 7.63
N ASP A 107 -11.06 36.02 6.63
CA ASP A 107 -12.44 35.84 6.15
C ASP A 107 -12.55 34.56 5.32
N TRP A 108 -11.50 34.24 4.55
CA TRP A 108 -11.40 32.94 3.90
C TRP A 108 -11.42 31.79 4.92
N TYR A 109 -10.67 31.89 6.03
CA TYR A 109 -10.68 30.87 7.09
C TYR A 109 -12.06 30.66 7.69
N LYS A 110 -12.78 31.74 8.04
CA LYS A 110 -14.14 31.61 8.60
C LYS A 110 -15.07 30.89 7.63
N MET A 111 -15.04 31.29 6.36
CA MET A 111 -15.86 30.70 5.30
C MET A 111 -15.54 29.22 5.10
N VAL A 112 -14.26 28.86 4.96
CA VAL A 112 -13.86 27.49 4.69
C VAL A 112 -14.09 26.56 5.88
N LEU A 113 -13.91 27.05 7.12
CA LEU A 113 -14.19 26.31 8.34
C LEU A 113 -15.67 25.89 8.39
N VAL A 114 -16.60 26.79 8.08
CA VAL A 114 -18.03 26.45 7.98
C VAL A 114 -18.27 25.39 6.91
N GLN A 115 -17.62 25.49 5.75
CA GLN A 115 -17.80 24.54 4.65
C GLN A 115 -17.30 23.14 5.01
N ILE A 116 -16.06 23.01 5.50
CA ILE A 116 -15.49 21.71 5.87
C ILE A 116 -16.21 21.11 7.08
N MET A 117 -16.70 21.91 8.03
CA MET A 117 -17.52 21.43 9.15
C MET A 117 -18.84 20.81 8.67
N LYS A 118 -19.51 21.41 7.67
CA LYS A 118 -20.72 20.81 7.06
C LYS A 118 -20.43 19.47 6.40
N VAL A 119 -19.31 19.35 5.68
CA VAL A 119 -18.86 18.06 5.11
C VAL A 119 -18.57 17.06 6.22
N CYS A 120 -17.86 17.47 7.27
CA CYS A 120 -17.51 16.63 8.42
C CYS A 120 -18.75 16.12 9.16
N SER A 121 -19.73 16.99 9.41
CA SER A 121 -21.03 16.63 10.00
C SER A 121 -21.75 15.61 9.13
N ASN A 122 -21.77 15.79 7.82
CA ASN A 122 -22.42 14.83 6.93
C ASN A 122 -21.74 13.45 6.94
N VAL A 123 -20.40 13.38 6.85
CA VAL A 123 -19.69 12.08 6.85
C VAL A 123 -19.74 11.40 8.21
N SER A 124 -19.81 12.16 9.31
CA SER A 124 -19.90 11.62 10.67
C SER A 124 -21.29 11.11 11.05
N SER A 125 -22.35 11.58 10.39
CA SER A 125 -23.76 11.27 10.70
C SER A 125 -24.12 9.77 10.66
N LYS A 126 -23.36 8.95 9.93
CA LYS A 126 -23.54 7.49 9.84
C LYS A 126 -22.85 6.70 10.96
N TYR A 127 -22.20 7.37 11.91
CA TYR A 127 -21.46 6.72 12.99
C TYR A 127 -21.97 7.14 14.36
N THR A 128 -21.75 6.27 15.35
CA THR A 128 -22.03 6.63 16.75
C THR A 128 -21.10 7.75 17.23
N ARG A 129 -21.55 8.52 18.22
CA ARG A 129 -20.72 9.55 18.88
C ARG A 129 -19.41 8.98 19.42
N SER A 130 -19.45 7.76 19.97
CA SER A 130 -18.27 7.08 20.49
C SER A 130 -17.24 6.79 19.39
N LYS A 131 -17.69 6.32 18.21
CA LYS A 131 -16.82 6.05 17.05
C LYS A 131 -16.20 7.34 16.52
N VAL A 132 -17.00 8.39 16.35
CA VAL A 132 -16.49 9.72 15.93
C VAL A 132 -15.48 10.25 16.94
N ARG A 133 -15.79 10.22 18.24
CA ARG A 133 -14.89 10.70 19.30
C ARG A 133 -13.52 10.00 19.29
N LYS A 134 -13.49 8.69 19.07
CA LYS A 134 -12.23 7.91 18.93
C LYS A 134 -11.43 8.29 17.68
N ALA A 135 -12.08 8.87 16.67
CA ALA A 135 -11.43 9.33 15.45
C ALA A 135 -10.89 10.76 15.55
N LEU A 136 -11.30 11.52 16.57
CA LEU A 136 -10.94 12.92 16.71
C LEU A 136 -9.47 13.13 17.10
N PRO A 137 -8.84 14.20 16.59
CA PRO A 137 -7.53 14.64 17.06
C PRO A 137 -7.61 15.05 18.54
N PRO A 138 -6.70 14.58 19.42
CA PRO A 138 -6.75 14.89 20.85
C PRO A 138 -6.76 16.40 21.14
N GLU A 139 -5.98 17.18 20.40
CA GLU A 139 -5.84 18.63 20.60
C GLU A 139 -7.13 19.43 20.34
N PHE A 140 -7.98 18.97 19.43
CA PHE A 140 -9.21 19.67 19.04
C PHE A 140 -10.49 18.90 19.35
N SER A 141 -10.38 17.76 20.06
CA SER A 141 -11.48 16.82 20.26
C SER A 141 -12.73 17.47 20.86
N TYR A 142 -12.56 18.32 21.88
CA TYR A 142 -13.67 19.04 22.50
C TYR A 142 -14.35 20.00 21.51
N ILE A 143 -13.57 20.87 20.86
CA ILE A 143 -14.09 21.90 19.95
C ILE A 143 -14.79 21.28 18.75
N ILE A 144 -14.21 20.23 18.16
CA ILE A 144 -14.82 19.54 17.03
C ILE A 144 -16.13 18.86 17.44
N GLN A 145 -16.21 18.30 18.66
CA GLN A 145 -17.46 17.73 19.16
C GLN A 145 -18.55 18.80 19.29
N GLU A 146 -18.24 19.94 19.89
CA GLU A 146 -19.19 21.06 19.99
C GLU A 146 -19.71 21.46 18.61
N LEU A 147 -18.80 21.65 17.64
CA LEU A 147 -19.16 22.08 16.28
C LEU A 147 -19.89 21.00 15.45
N LEU A 148 -19.75 19.71 15.78
CA LEU A 148 -20.43 18.61 15.07
C LEU A 148 -21.84 18.33 15.61
N HIS A 149 -22.05 18.48 16.92
CA HIS A 149 -23.30 18.11 17.59
C HIS A 149 -24.29 19.26 17.66
N GLU A 150 -23.79 20.50 17.68
CA GLU A 150 -24.66 21.66 17.64
C GLU A 150 -25.19 21.86 16.23
N SER A 151 -26.48 21.61 16.07
CA SER A 151 -27.16 21.81 14.80
C SER A 151 -27.08 23.29 14.42
N LEU A 152 -26.50 23.58 13.25
CA LEU A 152 -26.55 24.91 12.63
C LEU A 152 -27.99 25.42 12.41
N ALA A 153 -29.02 24.58 12.64
CA ALA A 153 -30.43 24.94 12.55
C ALA A 153 -31.02 25.54 13.83
N GLU A 154 -30.33 25.51 14.98
CA GLU A 154 -30.80 26.19 16.20
C GLU A 154 -30.38 27.68 16.17
N PRO A 155 -31.32 28.64 16.02
CA PRO A 155 -30.98 30.06 15.86
C PRO A 155 -30.17 30.62 17.04
N ASN A 156 -30.48 30.13 18.25
CA ASN A 156 -29.86 30.60 19.50
C ASN A 156 -28.38 30.18 19.66
N LYS A 157 -27.85 29.32 18.77
CA LYS A 157 -26.48 28.81 18.87
C LYS A 157 -25.60 29.19 17.68
N HIS A 158 -26.14 29.95 16.72
CA HIS A 158 -25.38 30.44 15.58
C HIS A 158 -24.24 31.40 16.00
N ASP A 159 -24.54 32.32 16.92
CA ASP A 159 -23.55 33.25 17.46
C ASP A 159 -22.46 32.53 18.26
N TYR A 160 -22.84 31.46 18.97
CA TYR A 160 -21.91 30.61 19.71
C TYR A 160 -20.89 29.94 18.78
N ILE A 161 -21.37 29.28 17.71
CA ILE A 161 -20.51 28.64 16.70
C ILE A 161 -19.62 29.69 16.01
N SER A 162 -20.18 30.84 15.66
CA SER A 162 -19.45 31.94 15.02
C SER A 162 -18.35 32.51 15.93
N ALA A 163 -18.58 32.58 17.24
CA ALA A 163 -17.58 33.00 18.21
C ALA A 163 -16.42 31.99 18.33
N ILE A 164 -16.70 30.68 18.32
CA ILE A 164 -15.67 29.63 18.31
C ILE A 164 -14.80 29.77 17.07
N ILE A 165 -15.41 29.85 15.89
CA ILE A 165 -14.69 29.98 14.61
C ILE A 165 -13.83 31.26 14.62
N SER A 166 -14.40 32.38 15.06
CA SER A 166 -13.67 33.65 15.14
C SER A 166 -12.47 33.58 16.09
N THR A 167 -12.61 32.85 17.20
CA THR A 167 -11.52 32.65 18.17
C THR A 167 -10.43 31.75 17.62
N ILE A 168 -10.76 30.69 16.86
CA ILE A 168 -9.77 29.85 16.18
C ILE A 168 -8.92 30.68 15.21
N VAL A 169 -9.56 31.59 14.48
CA VAL A 169 -8.87 32.49 13.54
C VAL A 169 -8.02 33.51 14.28
N SER A 170 -8.59 34.24 15.25
CA SER A 170 -7.88 35.31 15.98
C SER A 170 -6.71 34.79 16.83
N THR A 171 -6.74 33.52 17.23
CA THR A 171 -5.63 32.87 17.95
C THR A 171 -4.55 32.29 17.02
N GLY A 172 -4.70 32.43 15.71
CA GLY A 172 -3.74 31.93 14.72
C GLY A 172 -3.69 30.40 14.58
N ARG A 173 -4.75 29.69 15.00
CA ARG A 173 -4.82 28.22 14.98
C ARG A 173 -5.59 27.65 13.79
N ALA A 174 -6.07 28.49 12.89
CA ALA A 174 -6.92 28.11 11.75
C ALA A 174 -6.31 27.00 10.88
N ASP A 175 -5.03 27.08 10.51
CA ASP A 175 -4.40 26.06 9.65
C ASP A 175 -4.45 24.66 10.26
N ASN A 176 -4.00 24.55 11.52
CA ASN A 176 -3.93 23.29 12.23
C ASN A 176 -5.35 22.71 12.37
N PHE A 177 -6.33 23.57 12.65
CA PHE A 177 -7.72 23.16 12.75
C PHE A 177 -8.28 22.67 11.40
N ILE A 178 -8.01 23.37 10.30
CA ILE A 178 -8.44 22.97 8.94
C ILE A 178 -7.83 21.63 8.57
N ILE A 179 -6.52 21.44 8.79
CA ILE A 179 -5.82 20.18 8.52
C ILE A 179 -6.46 19.05 9.33
N ALA A 180 -6.74 19.30 10.61
CA ALA A 180 -7.32 18.31 11.50
C ALA A 180 -8.73 17.88 11.06
N ILE A 181 -9.59 18.82 10.64
CA ILE A 181 -10.92 18.51 10.09
C ILE A 181 -10.81 17.78 8.76
N CYS A 182 -9.92 18.19 7.85
CA CYS A 182 -9.75 17.52 6.57
C CYS A 182 -9.31 16.06 6.76
N ASN A 183 -8.34 15.80 7.64
CA ASN A 183 -7.90 14.45 7.98
C ASN A 183 -9.02 13.63 8.64
N LEU A 184 -9.85 14.26 9.49
CA LEU A 184 -11.01 13.61 10.08
C LEU A 184 -12.06 13.24 9.02
N ILE A 185 -12.31 14.12 8.05
CA ILE A 185 -13.20 13.83 6.91
C ILE A 185 -12.66 12.64 6.13
N GLN A 186 -11.37 12.62 5.78
CA GLN A 186 -10.73 11.50 5.07
C GLN A 186 -10.93 10.19 5.85
N ARG A 187 -10.59 10.19 7.14
CA ARG A 187 -10.70 9.03 8.03
C ARG A 187 -12.13 8.51 8.16
N LEU A 188 -13.12 9.38 8.32
CA LEU A 188 -14.52 8.98 8.47
C LEU A 188 -15.16 8.58 7.13
N THR A 189 -14.59 8.99 6.01
CA THR A 189 -15.16 8.68 4.69
C THR A 189 -14.97 7.20 4.36
N ILE A 190 -13.81 6.62 4.66
CA ILE A 190 -13.51 5.19 4.48
C ILE A 190 -13.62 4.49 5.84
N ASP A 191 -14.61 3.62 6.00
CA ASP A 191 -14.81 2.92 7.27
C ASP A 191 -13.87 1.72 7.43
N SER A 192 -13.82 0.87 6.41
CA SER A 192 -12.85 -0.22 6.28
C SER A 192 -12.20 -0.18 4.91
N LEU A 193 -10.90 -0.42 4.90
CA LEU A 193 -10.10 -0.57 3.70
C LEU A 193 -9.82 -2.07 3.48
N HIS A 194 -10.17 -2.59 2.31
CA HIS A 194 -9.91 -3.95 1.91
C HIS A 194 -8.88 -3.95 0.79
N ILE A 195 -7.72 -4.55 1.05
CA ILE A 195 -6.68 -4.69 0.04
C ILE A 195 -6.73 -6.11 -0.52
N ILE A 196 -6.92 -6.21 -1.83
CA ILE A 196 -7.00 -7.44 -2.58
C ILE A 196 -5.66 -7.66 -3.27
N GLY A 197 -4.65 -7.96 -2.46
CA GLY A 197 -3.34 -8.43 -2.86
C GLY A 197 -2.50 -7.47 -3.68
N ASP A 198 -1.34 -8.00 -4.06
CA ASP A 198 -0.40 -7.42 -5.00
C ASP A 198 0.00 -5.99 -4.61
N ILE A 199 0.43 -5.82 -3.36
CA ILE A 199 1.03 -4.58 -2.84
C ILE A 199 2.42 -4.38 -3.45
N TYR A 200 3.13 -5.47 -3.69
CA TYR A 200 4.50 -5.49 -4.15
C TYR A 200 4.67 -5.54 -5.68
N ASP A 201 5.92 -5.30 -6.09
CA ASP A 201 6.44 -5.34 -7.46
C ASP A 201 5.95 -4.23 -8.40
N ARG A 202 6.69 -4.02 -9.50
CA ARG A 202 6.49 -2.98 -10.54
C ARG A 202 6.77 -1.55 -10.07
N GLY A 203 6.03 -1.00 -9.10
CA GLY A 203 6.15 0.38 -8.62
C GLY A 203 7.08 0.55 -7.40
N PRO A 204 7.72 1.72 -7.22
CA PRO A 204 8.87 1.87 -6.29
C PRO A 204 8.52 2.01 -4.81
N GLY A 205 7.25 2.06 -4.45
CA GLY A 205 6.81 2.49 -3.12
C GLY A 205 6.11 1.44 -2.27
N ALA A 206 6.32 0.14 -2.51
CA ALA A 206 5.64 -0.91 -1.71
C ALA A 206 5.92 -0.77 -0.20
N HIS A 207 7.16 -0.45 0.17
CA HIS A 207 7.56 -0.18 1.56
C HIS A 207 6.85 1.05 2.16
N ILE A 208 6.58 2.09 1.35
CA ILE A 208 5.85 3.30 1.77
C ILE A 208 4.37 2.99 1.99
N ILE A 209 3.79 2.14 1.14
CA ILE A 209 2.39 1.69 1.29
C ILE A 209 2.22 0.95 2.61
N LEU A 210 3.14 0.04 2.94
CA LEU A 210 3.07 -0.73 4.18
C LEU A 210 3.32 0.12 5.42
N ASP A 211 4.25 1.09 5.39
CA ASP A 211 4.40 2.08 6.46
C ASP A 211 3.06 2.80 6.73
N LEU A 212 2.36 3.22 5.67
CA LEU A 212 1.05 3.87 5.79
C LEU A 212 0.02 2.93 6.41
N LEU A 213 0.00 1.66 5.97
CA LEU A 213 -0.95 0.66 6.46
C LEU A 213 -0.73 0.31 7.91
N CYS A 214 0.52 0.21 8.39
CA CYS A 214 0.82 -0.03 9.80
C CYS A 214 0.14 0.99 10.75
N ASP A 215 -0.04 2.23 10.29
CA ASP A 215 -0.67 3.31 11.06
C ASP A 215 -2.15 3.57 10.65
N TYR A 216 -2.71 2.78 9.73
CA TYR A 216 -4.06 3.00 9.21
C TYR A 216 -5.14 2.47 10.18
N HIS A 217 -6.29 3.16 10.25
CA HIS A 217 -7.24 2.97 11.35
C HIS A 217 -8.02 1.65 11.32
N ASN A 218 -8.33 1.12 10.14
CA ASN A 218 -9.09 -0.12 9.98
C ASN A 218 -8.90 -0.66 8.56
N PHE A 219 -8.24 -1.80 8.43
CA PHE A 219 -8.05 -2.46 7.15
C PHE A 219 -7.88 -3.97 7.31
N ASP A 220 -8.09 -4.68 6.20
CA ASP A 220 -7.69 -6.07 6.02
C ASP A 220 -7.01 -6.27 4.67
N ILE A 221 -6.25 -7.35 4.57
CA ILE A 221 -5.51 -7.73 3.38
C ILE A 221 -5.84 -9.18 3.03
N GLN A 222 -6.26 -9.39 1.79
CA GLN A 222 -6.17 -10.68 1.12
C GLN A 222 -4.84 -10.72 0.38
N TRP A 223 -3.93 -11.60 0.77
CA TRP A 223 -2.60 -11.67 0.16
C TRP A 223 -2.64 -12.17 -1.29
N GLY A 224 -1.95 -11.45 -2.17
CA GLY A 224 -1.74 -11.81 -3.57
C GLY A 224 -0.52 -12.71 -3.76
N ASN A 225 -0.33 -13.18 -4.99
CA ASN A 225 0.81 -14.04 -5.32
C ASN A 225 2.14 -13.29 -5.22
N HIS A 226 2.16 -11.99 -5.54
CA HIS A 226 3.37 -11.17 -5.40
C HIS A 226 3.75 -11.01 -3.92
N ASP A 227 2.77 -10.77 -3.06
CA ASP A 227 3.00 -10.63 -1.62
C ASP A 227 3.55 -11.92 -1.00
N LEU A 228 3.01 -13.08 -1.40
CA LEU A 228 3.50 -14.39 -0.93
C LEU A 228 4.96 -14.65 -1.32
N VAL A 229 5.40 -14.18 -2.49
CA VAL A 229 6.81 -14.30 -2.90
C VAL A 229 7.69 -13.45 -2.01
N TRP A 230 7.28 -12.23 -1.66
CA TRP A 230 8.01 -11.39 -0.69
C TRP A 230 8.04 -11.99 0.71
N MET A 231 6.91 -12.53 1.19
CA MET A 231 6.83 -13.27 2.46
C MET A 231 7.76 -14.49 2.48
N GLY A 232 7.79 -15.26 1.40
CA GLY A 232 8.69 -16.38 1.25
C GLY A 232 10.15 -15.95 1.31
N ALA A 233 10.52 -14.86 0.62
CA ALA A 233 11.87 -14.31 0.65
C ALA A 233 12.26 -13.87 2.07
N ALA A 234 11.39 -13.13 2.75
CA ALA A 234 11.60 -12.69 4.13
C ALA A 234 11.68 -13.85 5.14
N SER A 235 11.03 -14.98 4.83
CA SER A 235 11.05 -16.22 5.64
C SER A 235 12.22 -17.16 5.32
N GLY A 236 13.14 -16.78 4.43
CA GLY A 236 14.33 -17.57 4.12
C GLY A 236 14.27 -18.44 2.87
N SER A 237 13.25 -18.29 2.02
CA SER A 237 13.17 -19.04 0.75
C SER A 237 14.07 -18.41 -0.30
N GLU A 238 15.17 -19.08 -0.64
CA GLU A 238 16.13 -18.63 -1.66
C GLU A 238 15.49 -18.45 -3.03
N ALA A 239 14.60 -19.36 -3.43
CA ALA A 239 13.89 -19.28 -4.71
C ALA A 239 12.96 -18.05 -4.77
N CYS A 240 12.29 -17.74 -3.67
CA CYS A 240 11.46 -16.54 -3.56
C CYS A 240 12.32 -15.27 -3.56
N MET A 241 13.44 -15.25 -2.83
CA MET A 241 14.40 -14.14 -2.82
C MET A 241 14.95 -13.85 -4.22
N ALA A 242 15.38 -14.90 -4.94
CA ALA A 242 15.85 -14.76 -6.31
C ALA A 242 14.74 -14.23 -7.24
N ASN A 243 13.49 -14.66 -7.04
CA ASN A 243 12.34 -14.17 -7.78
C ASN A 243 12.07 -12.67 -7.51
N VAL A 244 12.06 -12.25 -6.24
CA VAL A 244 11.92 -10.83 -5.86
C VAL A 244 12.97 -9.98 -6.58
N ILE A 245 14.25 -10.35 -6.47
CA ILE A 245 15.34 -9.60 -7.11
C ILE A 245 15.19 -9.60 -8.63
N ARG A 246 14.86 -10.75 -9.25
CA ARG A 246 14.65 -10.84 -10.70
C ARG A 246 13.54 -9.91 -11.17
N ILE A 247 12.40 -9.89 -10.48
CA ILE A 247 11.26 -9.04 -10.85
C ILE A 247 11.60 -7.56 -10.66
N SER A 248 12.25 -7.18 -9.57
CA SER A 248 12.73 -5.81 -9.35
C SER A 248 13.67 -5.34 -10.46
N LEU A 249 14.63 -6.17 -10.87
CA LEU A 249 15.53 -5.87 -11.99
C LEU A 249 14.80 -5.79 -13.33
N ARG A 250 13.83 -6.67 -13.58
CA ARG A 250 13.04 -6.71 -14.82
C ARG A 250 12.26 -5.41 -15.05
N TYR A 251 11.82 -4.74 -14.00
CA TYR A 251 11.10 -3.46 -14.06
C TYR A 251 11.97 -2.26 -13.68
N ALA A 252 13.29 -2.45 -13.52
CA ALA A 252 14.22 -1.43 -13.04
C ALA A 252 13.79 -0.74 -11.73
N ASN A 253 13.02 -1.43 -10.90
CA ASN A 253 12.51 -0.94 -9.64
C ASN A 253 13.38 -1.47 -8.50
N LEU A 254 14.52 -0.80 -8.28
CA LEU A 254 15.47 -1.16 -7.23
C LEU A 254 15.24 -0.39 -5.92
N ALA A 255 14.54 0.74 -5.98
CA ALA A 255 14.30 1.60 -4.83
C ALA A 255 13.63 0.85 -3.66
N THR A 256 12.68 -0.05 -3.94
CA THR A 256 12.05 -0.86 -2.89
C THR A 256 13.05 -1.76 -2.17
N LEU A 257 14.01 -2.37 -2.89
CA LEU A 257 15.01 -3.24 -2.30
C LEU A 257 16.08 -2.45 -1.55
N GLU A 258 16.72 -1.49 -2.23
CA GLU A 258 17.91 -0.80 -1.73
C GLU A 258 17.55 0.28 -0.70
N GLU A 259 16.65 1.21 -1.06
CA GLU A 259 16.27 2.34 -0.21
C GLU A 259 15.19 1.93 0.80
N GLY A 260 14.22 1.12 0.35
CA GLY A 260 13.08 0.72 1.15
C GLY A 260 13.42 -0.29 2.23
N TYR A 261 14.14 -1.35 1.87
CA TYR A 261 14.44 -2.47 2.78
C TYR A 261 15.93 -2.63 3.11
N GLY A 262 16.82 -1.80 2.55
CA GLY A 262 18.26 -1.87 2.85
C GLY A 262 18.96 -3.10 2.28
N ILE A 263 18.40 -3.73 1.24
CA ILE A 263 18.96 -4.93 0.61
C ILE A 263 20.05 -4.52 -0.37
N ASN A 264 21.30 -4.89 -0.05
CA ASN A 264 22.46 -4.55 -0.87
C ASN A 264 22.66 -5.54 -2.02
N LEU A 265 22.55 -5.06 -3.26
CA LEU A 265 22.70 -5.86 -4.48
C LEU A 265 24.14 -5.92 -5.02
N MET A 266 25.11 -5.26 -4.37
CA MET A 266 26.50 -5.24 -4.81
C MET A 266 27.12 -6.64 -5.02
N PRO A 267 26.88 -7.65 -4.15
CA PRO A 267 27.40 -9.00 -4.40
C PRO A 267 26.92 -9.59 -5.74
N LEU A 268 25.64 -9.38 -6.07
CA LEU A 268 25.07 -9.82 -7.35
C LEU A 268 25.66 -9.00 -8.52
N ALA A 269 25.86 -7.70 -8.34
CA ALA A 269 26.47 -6.85 -9.36
C ALA A 269 27.89 -7.30 -9.70
N THR A 270 28.73 -7.55 -8.69
CA THR A 270 30.10 -8.05 -8.87
C THR A 270 30.11 -9.40 -9.56
N PHE A 271 29.31 -10.36 -9.07
CA PHE A 271 29.16 -11.68 -9.69
C PHE A 271 28.74 -11.59 -11.17
N ALA A 272 27.73 -10.77 -11.47
CA ALA A 272 27.23 -10.60 -12.82
C ALA A 272 28.27 -9.94 -13.75
N MET A 273 29.00 -8.94 -13.25
CA MET A 273 30.05 -8.27 -14.01
C MET A 273 31.22 -9.19 -14.34
N GLU A 274 31.54 -10.16 -13.48
CA GLU A 274 32.63 -11.11 -13.72
C GLU A 274 32.26 -12.18 -14.75
N HIS A 275 31.10 -12.82 -14.57
CA HIS A 275 30.67 -13.95 -15.41
C HIS A 275 30.05 -13.53 -16.75
N TYR A 276 29.43 -12.36 -16.81
CA TYR A 276 28.75 -11.86 -18.02
C TYR A 276 29.43 -10.62 -18.61
N LYS A 277 30.74 -10.42 -18.36
CA LYS A 277 31.50 -9.23 -18.82
C LYS A 277 31.43 -8.99 -20.33
N ASP A 278 31.51 -10.07 -21.11
CA ASP A 278 31.58 -10.05 -22.57
C ASP A 278 30.19 -10.22 -23.23
N ASP A 279 29.13 -10.27 -22.41
CA ASP A 279 27.74 -10.43 -22.84
C ASP A 279 27.03 -9.07 -22.88
N ASP A 280 26.28 -8.81 -23.95
CA ASP A 280 25.47 -7.58 -24.07
C ASP A 280 24.17 -7.63 -23.25
N CYS A 281 23.75 -8.84 -22.85
CA CYS A 281 22.55 -9.15 -22.06
C CYS A 281 21.27 -8.46 -22.55
N LYS A 282 21.17 -8.11 -23.84
CA LYS A 282 20.06 -7.27 -24.36
C LYS A 282 18.67 -7.87 -24.12
N LEU A 283 18.56 -9.19 -24.11
CA LEU A 283 17.32 -9.91 -23.82
C LEU A 283 16.81 -9.71 -22.38
N PHE A 284 17.69 -9.27 -21.49
CA PHE A 284 17.42 -9.01 -20.08
C PHE A 284 17.35 -7.53 -19.74
N ASN A 285 17.33 -6.65 -20.76
CA ASN A 285 17.08 -5.23 -20.52
C ASN A 285 15.76 -5.05 -19.75
N PRO A 286 15.73 -4.11 -18.78
CA PRO A 286 14.51 -3.82 -18.04
C PRO A 286 13.41 -3.37 -18.99
N LYS A 287 12.17 -3.72 -18.68
CA LYS A 287 11.00 -3.16 -19.36
C LYS A 287 10.96 -1.67 -19.02
N ALA A 288 11.11 -0.82 -20.03
CA ALA A 288 11.03 0.63 -19.83
C ALA A 288 9.62 0.99 -19.36
N ASN A 289 9.52 1.73 -18.26
CA ASN A 289 8.36 2.59 -18.01
C ASN A 289 8.54 3.84 -18.88
N GLU A 290 7.50 4.21 -19.63
CA GLU A 290 7.55 5.37 -20.55
C GLU A 290 7.83 6.69 -19.81
N ASP A 291 7.48 6.75 -18.52
CA ASP A 291 7.56 7.96 -17.69
C ASP A 291 8.91 8.15 -16.95
N GLU A 292 9.69 7.09 -16.74
CA GLU A 292 10.99 7.14 -16.06
C GLU A 292 12.07 6.38 -16.85
N PRO A 293 12.77 7.05 -17.78
CA PRO A 293 13.81 6.41 -18.57
C PRO A 293 15.02 6.07 -17.71
N VAL A 294 15.31 4.77 -17.58
CA VAL A 294 16.54 4.28 -16.95
C VAL A 294 17.75 4.81 -17.72
N LYS A 295 18.71 5.42 -17.00
CA LYS A 295 19.96 5.89 -17.59
C LYS A 295 20.69 4.75 -18.32
N SER A 296 21.17 5.02 -19.54
CA SER A 296 21.81 4.03 -20.42
C SER A 296 22.94 3.21 -19.78
N LYS A 297 23.75 3.83 -18.90
CA LYS A 297 24.84 3.12 -18.19
C LYS A 297 24.36 2.14 -17.13
N HIS A 298 23.20 2.39 -16.52
CA HIS A 298 22.62 1.48 -15.52
C HIS A 298 21.92 0.29 -16.19
N ILE A 299 21.43 0.46 -17.42
CA ILE A 299 20.75 -0.61 -18.19
C ILE A 299 21.64 -1.84 -18.35
N ARG A 300 22.93 -1.67 -18.71
CA ARG A 300 23.85 -2.81 -18.90
C ARG A 300 24.03 -3.60 -17.60
N MET A 301 24.31 -2.91 -16.50
CA MET A 301 24.51 -3.56 -15.20
C MET A 301 23.24 -4.26 -14.72
N ILE A 302 22.08 -3.61 -14.86
CA ILE A 302 20.77 -4.21 -14.54
C ILE A 302 20.52 -5.45 -15.39
N ALA A 303 20.82 -5.40 -16.70
CA ALA A 303 20.63 -6.53 -17.59
C ALA A 303 21.54 -7.72 -17.24
N GLN A 304 22.81 -7.46 -16.90
CA GLN A 304 23.75 -8.48 -16.44
C GLN A 304 23.27 -9.13 -15.13
N MET A 305 22.90 -8.32 -14.12
CA MET A 305 22.34 -8.82 -12.87
C MET A 305 21.04 -9.62 -13.10
N HIS A 306 20.16 -9.13 -13.97
CA HIS A 306 18.90 -9.77 -14.31
C HIS A 306 19.13 -11.14 -14.96
N LYS A 307 20.10 -11.25 -15.86
CA LYS A 307 20.51 -12.53 -16.44
C LYS A 307 21.08 -13.47 -15.36
N ALA A 308 22.04 -13.00 -14.58
CA ALA A 308 22.68 -13.78 -13.53
C ALA A 308 21.67 -14.35 -12.52
N ILE A 309 20.80 -13.50 -11.96
CA ILE A 309 19.79 -13.94 -10.99
C ILE A 309 18.72 -14.83 -11.64
N SER A 310 18.44 -14.69 -12.93
CA SER A 310 17.51 -15.59 -13.63
C SER A 310 18.05 -17.02 -13.70
N ILE A 311 19.35 -17.17 -13.99
CA ILE A 311 19.99 -18.49 -14.02
C ILE A 311 20.03 -19.10 -12.61
N ILE A 312 20.41 -18.31 -11.60
CA ILE A 312 20.39 -18.73 -10.19
C ILE A 312 18.97 -19.16 -9.79
N GLN A 313 17.95 -18.38 -10.12
CA GLN A 313 16.55 -18.69 -9.82
C GLN A 313 16.13 -20.03 -10.45
N PHE A 314 16.45 -20.29 -11.72
CA PHE A 314 16.07 -21.56 -12.36
C PHE A 314 16.71 -22.77 -11.67
N LYS A 315 17.95 -22.63 -11.19
CA LYS A 315 18.64 -23.67 -10.41
C LYS A 315 17.95 -23.90 -9.06
N LEU A 316 17.65 -22.82 -8.34
CA LEU A 316 16.95 -22.87 -7.05
C LEU A 316 15.54 -23.47 -7.17
N GLU A 317 14.76 -23.05 -8.17
CA GLU A 317 13.45 -23.62 -8.48
C GLU A 317 13.55 -25.10 -8.83
N GLY A 318 14.56 -25.50 -9.61
CA GLY A 318 14.82 -26.91 -9.90
C GLY A 318 15.06 -27.75 -8.65
N ALA A 319 15.82 -27.22 -7.68
CA ALA A 319 16.04 -27.87 -6.39
C ALA A 319 14.76 -27.93 -5.52
N VAL A 320 13.88 -26.91 -5.59
CA VAL A 320 12.57 -26.92 -4.93
C VAL A 320 11.65 -27.97 -5.54
N ILE A 321 11.55 -28.02 -6.87
CA ILE A 321 10.69 -28.96 -7.58
C ILE A 321 11.16 -30.40 -7.32
N SER A 322 12.47 -30.66 -7.41
CA SER A 322 13.04 -32.00 -7.23
C SER A 322 12.73 -32.61 -5.85
N ARG A 323 12.69 -31.78 -4.80
CA ARG A 323 12.41 -32.24 -3.43
C ARG A 323 10.92 -32.32 -3.07
N ASN A 324 10.01 -31.80 -3.90
CA ASN A 324 8.56 -31.80 -3.67
C ASN A 324 7.81 -32.36 -4.89
N LYS A 325 7.97 -33.66 -5.17
CA LYS A 325 7.42 -34.33 -6.37
C LYS A 325 5.90 -34.39 -6.38
N GLU A 326 5.27 -34.31 -5.21
CA GLU A 326 3.82 -34.30 -5.03
C GLU A 326 3.12 -33.12 -5.70
N PHE A 327 3.84 -32.05 -6.06
CA PHE A 327 3.27 -30.91 -6.79
C PHE A 327 3.27 -31.09 -8.31
N GLU A 328 3.84 -32.17 -8.84
CA GLU A 328 3.86 -32.50 -10.28
C GLU A 328 4.39 -31.35 -11.16
N MET A 329 5.41 -30.63 -10.68
CA MET A 329 5.96 -29.43 -11.31
C MET A 329 7.19 -29.70 -12.20
N GLU A 330 7.59 -30.95 -12.40
CA GLU A 330 8.80 -31.33 -13.15
C GLU A 330 8.80 -30.77 -14.58
N GLY A 331 7.63 -30.56 -15.20
CA GLY A 331 7.52 -29.92 -16.51
C GLY A 331 7.98 -28.46 -16.56
N ARG A 332 8.24 -27.81 -15.42
CA ARG A 332 8.82 -26.46 -15.33
C ARG A 332 10.36 -26.46 -15.40
N ASN A 333 10.99 -27.61 -15.19
CA ASN A 333 12.44 -27.76 -15.24
C ASN A 333 12.90 -27.95 -16.69
N LEU A 334 13.49 -26.90 -17.30
CA LEU A 334 13.85 -26.91 -18.72
C LEU A 334 15.36 -26.99 -19.03
N LEU A 335 16.24 -26.70 -18.08
CA LEU A 335 17.69 -26.62 -18.32
C LEU A 335 18.29 -27.94 -18.83
N HIS A 336 17.81 -29.09 -18.34
CA HIS A 336 18.27 -30.41 -18.79
C HIS A 336 17.83 -30.80 -20.21
N LEU A 337 16.93 -30.03 -20.84
CA LEU A 337 16.45 -30.24 -22.20
C LEU A 337 17.24 -29.46 -23.26
N ILE A 338 18.22 -28.67 -22.83
CA ILE A 338 19.03 -27.81 -23.70
C ILE A 338 20.21 -28.61 -24.27
N ASP A 339 20.38 -28.55 -25.59
CA ASP A 339 21.64 -28.90 -26.25
C ASP A 339 22.52 -27.65 -26.30
N TYR A 340 23.41 -27.53 -25.31
CA TYR A 340 24.29 -26.37 -25.16
C TYR A 340 25.31 -26.22 -26.30
N LYS A 341 25.62 -27.31 -27.04
CA LYS A 341 26.55 -27.25 -28.17
C LYS A 341 25.87 -26.72 -29.43
N LYS A 342 24.64 -27.17 -29.70
CA LYS A 342 23.83 -26.67 -30.83
C LYS A 342 23.17 -25.33 -30.54
N GLY A 343 22.96 -25.01 -29.26
CA GLY A 343 22.18 -23.84 -28.84
C GLY A 343 20.69 -24.02 -29.12
N THR A 344 20.17 -25.23 -28.93
CA THR A 344 18.76 -25.59 -29.17
C THR A 344 18.13 -26.20 -27.91
N ILE A 345 16.80 -26.22 -27.86
CA ILE A 345 16.01 -26.88 -26.80
C ILE A 345 14.93 -27.76 -27.42
N SER A 346 14.73 -28.95 -26.87
CA SER A 346 13.67 -29.87 -27.29
C SER A 346 12.44 -29.73 -26.40
N LEU A 347 11.33 -29.26 -26.96
CA LEU A 347 10.06 -29.09 -26.26
C LEU A 347 8.94 -29.81 -27.02
N ASN A 348 8.22 -30.70 -26.34
CA ASN A 348 7.11 -31.49 -26.91
C ASN A 348 7.46 -32.19 -28.24
N GLY A 349 8.67 -32.75 -28.32
CA GLY A 349 9.17 -33.45 -29.51
C GLY A 349 9.59 -32.55 -30.68
N LYS A 350 9.60 -31.22 -30.50
CA LYS A 350 10.08 -30.26 -31.49
C LYS A 350 11.32 -29.51 -30.99
N GLU A 351 12.31 -29.36 -31.86
CA GLU A 351 13.53 -28.61 -31.59
C GLU A 351 13.33 -27.12 -31.90
N TYR A 352 13.82 -26.25 -31.01
CA TYR A 352 13.76 -24.80 -31.13
C TYR A 352 15.14 -24.19 -30.90
N GLU A 353 15.51 -23.18 -31.68
CA GLU A 353 16.74 -22.41 -31.45
C GLU A 353 16.59 -21.47 -30.25
N LEU A 354 17.59 -21.46 -29.36
CA LEU A 354 17.63 -20.55 -28.22
C LEU A 354 17.96 -19.12 -28.65
N LYS A 355 17.26 -18.15 -28.06
CA LYS A 355 17.54 -16.72 -28.25
C LYS A 355 18.84 -16.28 -27.57
N ASP A 356 19.18 -16.93 -26.46
CA ASP A 356 20.42 -16.72 -25.71
C ASP A 356 21.19 -18.04 -25.67
N LYS A 357 22.50 -17.98 -25.91
CA LYS A 357 23.38 -19.15 -25.96
C LYS A 357 24.54 -19.06 -24.96
N ASN A 358 24.63 -17.97 -24.19
CA ASN A 358 25.72 -17.76 -23.24
C ASN A 358 25.26 -18.06 -21.80
N PHE A 359 25.67 -19.21 -21.27
CA PHE A 359 25.34 -19.68 -19.92
C PHE A 359 26.61 -20.12 -19.17
N PRO A 360 27.51 -19.20 -18.82
CA PRO A 360 28.86 -19.51 -18.34
C PRO A 360 28.87 -20.28 -17.01
N THR A 361 27.79 -20.20 -16.22
CA THR A 361 27.71 -20.82 -14.89
C THR A 361 26.93 -22.14 -14.89
N ILE A 362 26.43 -22.62 -16.03
CA ILE A 362 25.69 -23.89 -16.10
C ILE A 362 26.65 -25.04 -16.47
N ASP A 363 26.72 -26.06 -15.61
CA ASP A 363 27.31 -27.35 -15.93
C ASP A 363 26.27 -28.24 -16.65
N PRO A 364 26.45 -28.60 -17.93
CA PRO A 364 25.49 -29.45 -18.65
C PRO A 364 25.26 -30.83 -18.02
N ALA A 365 26.21 -31.35 -17.24
CA ALA A 365 26.04 -32.62 -16.53
C ALA A 365 25.13 -32.49 -15.29
N ASN A 366 25.12 -31.30 -14.65
CA ASN A 366 24.32 -31.00 -13.47
C ASN A 366 23.68 -29.61 -13.58
N PRO A 367 22.74 -29.40 -14.51
CA PRO A 367 22.32 -28.06 -14.93
C PRO A 367 21.60 -27.25 -13.85
N TYR A 368 21.09 -27.91 -12.80
CA TYR A 368 20.41 -27.27 -11.66
C TYR A 368 21.30 -27.05 -10.44
N LYS A 369 22.58 -27.46 -10.49
CA LYS A 369 23.50 -27.26 -9.38
C LYS A 369 24.04 -25.83 -9.39
N LEU A 370 23.97 -25.15 -8.24
CA LEU A 370 24.65 -23.87 -8.06
C LEU A 370 26.17 -24.07 -8.06
N THR A 371 26.90 -23.14 -8.67
CA THR A 371 28.36 -23.05 -8.47
C THR A 371 28.65 -22.55 -7.05
N GLU A 372 29.91 -22.70 -6.60
CA GLU A 372 30.30 -22.21 -5.27
C GLU A 372 30.08 -20.70 -5.12
N GLU A 373 30.44 -19.92 -6.15
CA GLU A 373 30.23 -18.47 -6.18
C GLU A 373 28.75 -18.07 -6.25
N GLU A 374 27.91 -18.82 -6.98
CA GLU A 374 26.46 -18.60 -6.97
C GLU A 374 25.88 -18.85 -5.58
N GLN A 375 26.33 -19.92 -4.90
CA GLN A 375 25.89 -20.23 -3.54
C GLN A 375 26.33 -19.15 -2.54
N GLU A 376 27.56 -18.64 -2.63
CA GLU A 376 28.03 -17.52 -1.81
C GLU A 376 27.20 -16.25 -2.04
N THR A 377 26.89 -15.95 -3.30
CA THR A 377 26.02 -14.83 -3.68
C THR A 377 24.63 -14.98 -3.08
N VAL A 378 24.01 -16.16 -3.20
CA VAL A 378 22.68 -16.47 -2.64
C VAL A 378 22.68 -16.34 -1.12
N ASN A 379 23.68 -16.91 -0.44
CA ASN A 379 23.81 -16.83 1.03
C ASN A 379 23.91 -15.38 1.50
N THR A 380 24.71 -14.57 0.82
CA THR A 380 24.91 -13.15 1.15
C THR A 380 23.63 -12.34 0.92
N LEU A 381 22.94 -12.54 -0.21
CA LEU A 381 21.67 -11.88 -0.48
C LEU A 381 20.60 -12.29 0.53
N MET A 382 20.51 -13.58 0.85
CA MET A 382 19.57 -14.09 1.85
C MET A 382 19.81 -13.48 3.22
N HIS A 383 21.08 -13.31 3.62
CA HIS A 383 21.43 -12.63 4.86
C HIS A 383 20.84 -11.21 4.91
N TYR A 384 20.90 -10.43 3.82
CA TYR A 384 20.27 -9.11 3.77
C TYR A 384 18.75 -9.14 3.92
N PHE A 385 18.05 -10.11 3.30
CA PHE A 385 16.60 -10.26 3.46
C PHE A 385 16.20 -10.61 4.90
N LEU A 386 16.94 -11.54 5.54
CA LEU A 386 16.67 -11.98 6.91
C LEU A 386 17.01 -10.93 7.97
N SER A 387 17.99 -10.06 7.69
CA SER A 387 18.43 -9.01 8.61
C SER A 387 17.71 -7.66 8.44
N SER A 388 16.89 -7.51 7.40
CA SER A 388 16.13 -6.28 7.16
C SER A 388 15.00 -6.11 8.19
N GLU A 389 15.26 -5.34 9.25
CA GLU A 389 14.28 -5.08 10.32
C GLU A 389 12.94 -4.56 9.77
N LYS A 390 12.99 -3.64 8.79
CA LYS A 390 11.79 -3.07 8.19
C LYS A 390 11.00 -4.09 7.38
N LEU A 391 11.67 -4.94 6.61
CA LEU A 391 11.00 -6.03 5.89
C LEU A 391 10.35 -6.99 6.88
N GLN A 392 11.08 -7.41 7.92
CA GLN A 392 10.57 -8.32 8.96
C GLN A 392 9.41 -7.73 9.78
N LYS A 393 9.35 -6.39 9.94
CA LYS A 393 8.21 -5.71 10.58
C LYS A 393 6.98 -5.68 9.68
N HIS A 394 7.17 -5.58 8.36
CA HIS A 394 6.09 -5.50 7.38
C HIS A 394 5.44 -6.86 7.09
N MET A 395 6.21 -7.94 7.22
CA MET A 395 5.73 -9.32 7.13
C MET A 395 5.04 -9.74 8.43
#